data_AF-A0AAD7M0P7-F1
#
_entry.id   AF-A0AAD7M0P7-F1
#
_cell.length_a   1.000
_cell.length_b   1.000
_cell.length_c   1.000
_cell.angle_alpha   90.00
_cell.angle_beta   90.00
_cell.angle_gamma   90.00
#
_symmetry.space_group_name_H-M   'P 1'
#
loop_
_entity.id
_entity.type
_entity.pdbx_description
1 polymer ?
#
loop_
_entity_poly.entity_id
_entity_poly.type
_entity_poly.pdbx_seq_one_letter_code
_entity_poly.pdbx_strand_id
1 'polypeptide(L)'
;MNLTPSIPHRQHYSRAVNGSVSHIDTTRVSDARSAFCSCSTLSESAGSSSMLQFFIRMMSEGNAMVIHAYADDTVKSLHERIQSITGIPVFEQRLIYRGKQLRWEQSLAECSIQNDANLQLVGRMRSTDHPQAWQVVNDMVALICRLCRGEMDPDALKTIKGLMTSYLNTSPGADNNRADNNKASDYFQIFMSSSAPAVLIMLYMSPFKGNKECADYSIRHFLNSSRMLSKTLHNQCALIVLEFCKLLRRVACEDLLYLACRSTLGFLLENAGVLRGSENVKRLVFMQEIFPFVRELAKRLLAGLDLSMKSPSGVGLMLSDVRDFSAFLQPLRTAIGEKVASMGPISVPSDGKSHKHPLCSEEIEILHVIFCKLLQKMDDCLNEMEVMAVKEGDVVYSAWSQYLSILKELNNISKLYQGAELELWTVLRQ
;
A
#
# COMPACT_ATOMS: atom_id res chain seq x y z
N MET A 1 -30.68 29.54 -26.63
CA MET A 1 -32.13 29.33 -26.48
C MET A 1 -32.32 28.22 -25.46
N ASN A 2 -32.69 28.63 -24.24
CA ASN A 2 -33.12 27.74 -23.16
C ASN A 2 -34.38 27.00 -23.58
N LEU A 3 -34.55 25.73 -23.18
CA LEU A 3 -35.85 25.11 -22.90
C LEU A 3 -35.65 23.71 -22.26
N THR A 4 -35.65 23.69 -20.94
CA THR A 4 -36.40 22.72 -20.10
C THR A 4 -37.31 23.59 -19.21
N PRO A 5 -38.39 23.11 -18.53
CA PRO A 5 -38.62 21.74 -18.05
C PRO A 5 -40.09 21.26 -18.07
N SER A 6 -40.35 19.99 -17.69
CA SER A 6 -41.68 19.55 -17.24
C SER A 6 -41.59 18.36 -16.29
N ILE A 7 -42.01 18.60 -15.04
CA ILE A 7 -42.31 17.63 -13.97
C ILE A 7 -43.76 17.15 -14.17
N PRO A 8 -44.14 15.96 -13.68
CA PRO A 8 -45.48 15.83 -13.12
C PRO A 8 -45.54 15.22 -11.70
N HIS A 9 -46.58 15.69 -11.02
CA HIS A 9 -46.98 15.50 -9.64
C HIS A 9 -47.54 14.10 -9.30
N ARG A 10 -47.38 13.76 -8.01
CA ARG A 10 -48.18 12.84 -7.17
C ARG A 10 -49.68 12.87 -7.45
N GLN A 11 -50.31 11.70 -7.43
CA GLN A 11 -51.68 11.53 -6.92
C GLN A 11 -51.77 10.37 -5.93
N HIS A 12 -52.45 10.66 -4.83
CA HIS A 12 -52.84 9.78 -3.72
C HIS A 12 -53.97 8.84 -4.13
N TYR A 13 -53.98 7.62 -3.57
CA TYR A 13 -55.23 6.92 -3.23
C TYR A 13 -55.07 6.27 -1.84
N SER A 14 -55.79 6.83 -0.88
CA SER A 14 -56.06 6.23 0.43
C SER A 14 -57.46 5.64 0.39
N ARG A 15 -57.65 4.43 0.90
CA ARG A 15 -58.98 3.92 1.29
C ARG A 15 -58.89 3.32 2.69
N ALA A 16 -59.66 3.90 3.59
CA ALA A 16 -59.79 3.55 5.00
C ALA A 16 -60.76 2.38 5.21
N VAL A 17 -60.53 1.63 6.29
CA VAL A 17 -61.58 0.93 7.05
C VAL A 17 -61.27 1.12 8.55
N ASN A 18 -62.28 1.60 9.27
CA ASN A 18 -62.31 1.97 10.69
C ASN A 18 -62.69 0.81 11.61
N GLY A 19 -62.33 0.97 12.89
CA GLY A 19 -63.05 0.47 14.07
C GLY A 19 -62.45 -0.78 14.70
N SER A 20 -62.20 -0.89 16.01
CA SER A 20 -63.02 -0.36 17.11
C SER A 20 -62.25 -0.37 18.45
N VAL A 21 -62.44 0.72 19.21
CA VAL A 21 -62.72 0.80 20.67
C VAL A 21 -61.57 0.69 21.69
N SER A 22 -61.38 1.81 22.39
CA SER A 22 -60.80 1.97 23.72
C SER A 22 -61.91 2.15 24.76
N HIS A 23 -61.79 1.56 25.96
CA HIS A 23 -61.87 2.30 27.23
C HIS A 23 -61.72 1.41 28.49
N ILE A 24 -60.91 1.94 29.43
CA ILE A 24 -61.01 1.90 30.91
C ILE A 24 -60.66 0.58 31.61
N ASP A 25 -59.55 0.59 32.37
CA ASP A 25 -59.65 0.50 33.84
C ASP A 25 -58.34 0.90 34.54
N THR A 26 -58.47 1.89 35.40
CA THR A 26 -57.52 2.30 36.44
C THR A 26 -57.65 1.34 37.63
N THR A 27 -56.53 0.80 38.11
CA THR A 27 -56.23 0.57 39.54
C THR A 27 -54.95 -0.27 39.66
N ARG A 28 -53.94 0.24 40.38
CA ARG A 28 -53.34 -0.48 41.52
C ARG A 28 -52.29 0.36 42.25
N VAL A 29 -52.58 0.52 43.52
CA VAL A 29 -51.77 1.01 44.63
C VAL A 29 -50.73 -0.05 44.99
N SER A 30 -49.52 0.37 45.36
CA SER A 30 -48.74 -0.26 46.44
C SER A 30 -47.56 0.63 46.83
N ASP A 31 -47.83 1.56 47.75
CA ASP A 31 -46.85 2.03 48.73
C ASP A 31 -46.82 1.04 49.89
N ALA A 32 -45.61 0.66 50.33
CA ALA A 32 -45.17 0.67 51.72
C ALA A 32 -43.88 -0.14 51.88
N ARG A 33 -42.77 0.51 52.23
CA ARG A 33 -42.23 0.53 53.61
C ARG A 33 -40.84 1.13 53.69
N SER A 34 -40.73 1.98 54.69
CA SER A 34 -39.54 2.65 55.19
C SER A 34 -38.68 1.75 56.08
N ALA A 35 -37.37 1.98 55.97
CA ALA A 35 -36.42 2.27 57.05
C ALA A 35 -35.52 1.18 57.65
N PHE A 36 -34.28 1.69 57.90
CA PHE A 36 -33.21 1.30 58.83
C PHE A 36 -32.03 0.44 58.33
N CYS A 37 -30.96 1.19 57.99
CA CYS A 37 -29.60 1.15 58.56
C CYS A 37 -28.71 -0.12 58.51
N SER A 38 -27.60 0.07 57.77
CA SER A 38 -26.20 0.01 58.21
C SER A 38 -25.34 -1.21 57.85
N CYS A 39 -24.30 -0.88 57.06
CA CYS A 39 -22.93 -1.41 57.01
C CYS A 39 -22.68 -2.75 56.29
N SER A 40 -22.02 -2.70 55.13
CA SER A 40 -20.56 -2.93 55.07
C SER A 40 -20.04 -2.79 53.63
N THR A 41 -19.07 -1.88 53.47
CA THR A 41 -17.92 -1.94 52.54
C THR A 41 -18.08 -2.72 51.24
N LEU A 42 -18.19 -1.97 50.13
CA LEU A 42 -17.36 -2.09 48.93
C LEU A 42 -17.59 -0.79 48.13
N SER A 43 -16.76 0.22 48.39
CA SER A 43 -16.73 1.41 47.53
C SER A 43 -16.02 1.04 46.23
N GLU A 44 -16.77 0.49 45.27
CA GLU A 44 -16.45 0.68 43.87
C GLU A 44 -16.60 2.17 43.58
N SER A 45 -15.49 2.91 43.64
CA SER A 45 -15.44 4.26 43.12
C SER A 45 -15.65 4.18 41.62
N ALA A 46 -16.88 4.43 41.18
CA ALA A 46 -17.17 4.89 39.84
C ALA A 46 -16.32 6.15 39.61
N GLY A 47 -15.16 5.97 38.97
CA GLY A 47 -14.26 7.06 38.63
C GLY A 47 -14.95 7.97 37.64
N SER A 48 -15.40 9.13 38.10
CA SER A 48 -15.75 10.23 37.21
C SER A 48 -14.48 10.59 36.45
N SER A 49 -14.38 10.23 35.17
CA SER A 49 -13.26 10.67 34.34
C SER A 49 -13.30 12.19 34.26
N SER A 50 -12.36 12.85 34.94
CA SER A 50 -12.27 14.31 34.97
C SER A 50 -11.73 14.81 33.64
N MET A 51 -12.48 15.70 32.98
CA MET A 51 -12.00 16.39 31.78
C MET A 51 -10.86 17.35 32.15
N LEU A 52 -9.74 17.22 31.46
CA LEU A 52 -8.54 18.02 31.62
C LEU A 52 -8.42 19.06 30.50
N GLN A 53 -7.95 20.26 30.83
CA GLN A 53 -7.52 21.28 29.88
C GLN A 53 -6.05 21.60 30.12
N PHE A 54 -5.19 21.46 29.11
CA PHE A 54 -3.74 21.69 29.25
C PHE A 54 -3.13 22.27 27.98
N PHE A 55 -1.88 22.70 28.07
CA PHE A 55 -1.15 23.40 27.02
C PHE A 55 -0.02 22.54 26.46
N ILE A 56 0.13 22.54 25.14
CA ILE A 56 1.28 21.95 24.45
C ILE A 56 2.02 23.04 23.70
N ARG A 57 3.29 23.26 24.05
CA ARG A 57 4.16 24.26 23.42
C ARG A 57 5.08 23.60 22.40
N MET A 58 5.09 24.11 21.18
CA MET A 58 6.06 23.70 20.15
C MET A 58 7.38 24.46 20.33
N MET A 59 8.50 23.74 20.34
CA MET A 59 9.82 24.36 20.58
C MET A 59 10.30 25.29 19.45
N SER A 60 9.82 25.09 18.23
CA SER A 60 10.23 25.86 17.04
C SER A 60 9.47 27.18 16.86
N GLU A 61 8.19 27.23 17.22
CA GLU A 61 7.31 28.39 16.95
C GLU A 61 6.93 29.19 18.20
N GLY A 62 7.28 28.73 19.40
CA GLY A 62 7.02 29.44 20.67
C GLY A 62 5.55 29.50 21.10
N ASN A 63 4.60 29.22 20.20
CA ASN A 63 3.16 29.20 20.43
C ASN A 63 2.71 27.93 21.18
N ALA A 64 1.68 28.07 22.02
CA ALA A 64 1.07 27.00 22.79
C ALA A 64 -0.35 26.71 22.27
N MET A 65 -0.65 25.43 22.03
CA MET A 65 -2.00 24.96 21.70
C MET A 65 -2.71 24.44 22.95
N VAL A 66 -4.03 24.61 23.01
CA VAL A 66 -4.87 24.14 24.11
C VAL A 66 -5.50 22.79 23.74
N ILE A 67 -5.32 21.78 24.60
CA ILE A 67 -5.90 20.44 24.43
C ILE A 67 -6.89 20.17 25.56
N HIS A 68 -8.04 19.57 25.19
CA HIS A 68 -9.04 19.09 26.13
C HIS A 68 -9.10 17.56 26.03
N ALA A 69 -8.72 16.83 27.06
CA ALA A 69 -8.70 15.36 27.04
C ALA A 69 -9.16 14.81 28.39
N TYR A 70 -9.60 13.57 28.43
CA TYR A 70 -10.00 12.93 29.67
C TYR A 70 -8.79 12.35 30.41
N ALA A 71 -8.87 12.21 31.73
CA ALA A 71 -7.75 11.70 32.52
C ALA A 71 -7.34 10.25 32.16
N ASP A 72 -8.29 9.47 31.65
CA ASP A 72 -8.11 8.10 31.15
C ASP A 72 -7.65 8.02 29.70
N ASP A 73 -7.61 9.15 28.96
CA ASP A 73 -7.02 9.17 27.63
C ASP A 73 -5.54 8.74 27.69
N THR A 74 -5.08 8.09 26.62
CA THR A 74 -3.70 7.61 26.52
C THR A 74 -2.80 8.66 25.88
N VAL A 75 -1.50 8.59 26.16
CA VAL A 75 -0.51 9.41 25.44
C VAL A 75 -0.55 9.13 23.94
N LYS A 76 -0.93 7.91 23.51
CA LYS A 76 -1.26 7.60 22.12
C LYS A 76 -2.32 8.52 21.51
N SER A 77 -3.51 8.56 22.12
CA SER A 77 -4.63 9.35 21.58
C SER A 77 -4.29 10.84 21.59
N LEU A 78 -3.50 11.28 22.56
CA LEU A 78 -2.95 12.63 22.60
C LEU A 78 -2.05 12.92 21.38
N HIS A 79 -1.14 12.01 21.01
CA HIS A 79 -0.32 12.17 19.81
C HIS A 79 -1.14 12.24 18.52
N GLU A 80 -2.15 11.37 18.36
CA GLU A 80 -3.06 11.37 17.21
C GLU A 80 -3.83 12.71 17.13
N ARG A 81 -4.23 13.26 18.28
CA ARG A 81 -4.87 14.57 18.35
C ARG A 81 -3.95 15.72 17.99
N ILE A 82 -2.70 15.69 18.47
CA ILE A 82 -1.66 16.65 18.07
C ILE A 82 -1.40 16.56 16.58
N GLN A 83 -1.37 15.36 15.99
CA GLN A 83 -1.22 15.21 14.54
C GLN A 83 -2.39 15.86 13.80
N SER A 84 -3.61 15.70 14.32
CA SER A 84 -4.81 16.31 13.73
C SER A 84 -4.74 17.84 13.74
N ILE A 85 -4.14 18.44 14.78
CA ILE A 85 -4.02 19.90 14.94
C ILE A 85 -2.82 20.46 14.18
N THR A 86 -1.66 19.82 14.30
CA THR A 86 -0.36 20.35 13.82
C THR A 86 0.05 19.79 12.46
N GLY A 87 -0.49 18.64 12.06
CA GLY A 87 -0.03 17.88 10.90
C GLY A 87 1.28 17.12 11.12
N ILE A 88 1.97 17.29 12.25
CA ILE A 88 3.22 16.58 12.55
C ILE A 88 2.89 15.09 12.73
N PRO A 89 3.47 14.18 11.92
CA PRO A 89 3.19 12.75 12.03
C PRO A 89 3.47 12.22 13.43
N VAL A 90 2.60 11.36 13.95
CA VAL A 90 2.67 10.85 15.32
C VAL A 90 4.05 10.28 15.68
N PHE A 91 4.68 9.54 14.77
CA PHE A 91 5.98 8.92 15.02
C PHE A 91 7.13 9.95 15.12
N GLU A 92 6.92 11.19 14.70
CA GLU A 92 7.87 12.31 14.80
C GLU A 92 7.65 13.18 16.03
N GLN A 93 6.56 12.93 16.76
CA GLN A 93 6.25 13.67 17.98
C GLN A 93 6.96 13.06 19.19
N ARG A 94 7.47 13.93 20.07
CA ARG A 94 7.84 13.57 21.44
C ARG A 94 7.21 14.57 22.39
N LEU A 95 6.44 14.05 23.33
CA LEU A 95 5.87 14.84 24.41
C LEU A 95 6.74 14.76 25.64
N ILE A 96 7.11 15.91 26.17
CA ILE A 96 7.91 16.04 27.39
C ILE A 96 7.07 16.79 28.43
N TYR A 97 6.96 16.20 29.61
CA TYR A 97 6.31 16.81 30.77
C TYR A 97 7.21 16.69 32.00
N ARG A 98 7.46 17.80 32.70
CA ARG A 98 8.36 17.87 33.88
C ARG A 98 9.73 17.21 33.63
N GLY A 99 10.30 17.42 32.43
CA GLY A 99 11.58 16.86 32.03
C GLY A 99 11.56 15.35 31.70
N LYS A 100 10.40 14.69 31.72
CA LYS A 100 10.24 13.28 31.35
C LYS A 100 9.53 13.15 30.01
N GLN A 101 10.09 12.32 29.14
CA GLN A 101 9.40 11.91 27.92
C GLN A 101 8.23 10.98 28.28
N LEU A 102 7.04 11.31 27.80
CA LEU A 102 5.84 10.51 28.03
C LEU A 102 5.89 9.22 27.20
N ARG A 103 5.40 8.11 27.78
CA ARG A 103 5.32 6.82 27.10
C ARG A 103 3.92 6.59 26.58
N TRP A 104 3.85 5.97 25.41
CA TRP A 104 2.64 5.78 24.63
C TRP A 104 1.52 5.02 25.36
N GLU A 105 1.90 4.03 26.15
CA GLU A 105 0.99 3.13 26.87
C GLU A 105 0.41 3.75 28.15
N GLN A 106 0.91 4.93 28.57
CA GLN A 106 0.46 5.58 29.80
C GLN A 106 -0.81 6.39 29.57
N SER A 107 -1.69 6.41 30.58
CA SER A 107 -2.81 7.36 30.64
C SER A 107 -2.34 8.76 31.07
N LEU A 108 -3.12 9.80 30.79
CA LEU A 108 -2.80 11.17 31.25
C LEU A 108 -2.75 11.24 32.79
N ALA A 109 -3.61 10.47 33.47
CA ALA A 109 -3.59 10.30 34.92
C ALA A 109 -2.27 9.66 35.42
N GLU A 110 -1.79 8.59 34.77
CA GLU A 110 -0.51 7.95 35.10
C GLU A 110 0.68 8.88 34.86
N CYS A 111 0.60 9.75 33.85
CA CYS A 111 1.58 10.81 33.61
C CYS A 111 1.47 11.98 34.59
N SER A 112 0.48 11.95 35.52
CA SER A 112 0.17 13.05 36.45
C SER A 112 -0.08 14.38 35.75
N ILE A 113 -0.71 14.34 34.57
CA ILE A 113 -1.12 15.54 33.84
C ILE A 113 -2.39 16.08 34.52
N GLN A 114 -2.39 17.39 34.76
CA GLN A 114 -3.44 18.12 35.45
C GLN A 114 -3.95 19.26 34.58
N ASN A 115 -5.03 19.92 35.02
CA ASN A 115 -5.45 21.18 34.42
C ASN A 115 -4.29 22.19 34.42
N ASP A 116 -4.21 22.94 33.33
CA ASP A 116 -3.20 23.96 33.05
C ASP A 116 -1.75 23.44 32.99
N ALA A 117 -1.57 22.12 32.85
CA ALA A 117 -0.25 21.54 32.63
C ALA A 117 0.39 22.08 31.34
N ASN A 118 1.70 22.27 31.36
CA ASN A 118 2.47 22.72 30.20
C ASN A 118 3.38 21.58 29.72
N LEU A 119 3.03 21.02 28.57
CA LEU A 119 3.82 20.00 27.87
C LEU A 119 4.64 20.65 26.77
N GLN A 120 5.81 20.08 26.50
CA GLN A 120 6.64 20.45 25.35
C GLN A 120 6.46 19.40 24.26
N LEU A 121 6.11 19.85 23.05
CA LEU A 121 6.19 19.05 21.84
C LEU A 121 7.53 19.32 21.18
N VAL A 122 8.36 18.28 21.10
CA VAL A 122 9.64 18.32 20.40
C VAL A 122 9.58 17.36 19.21
N GLY A 123 10.11 17.79 18.07
CA GLY A 123 10.32 16.88 16.96
C GLY A 123 11.33 15.79 17.34
N ARG A 124 11.15 14.57 16.82
CA ARG A 124 12.24 13.60 16.75
C ARG A 124 13.26 14.14 15.76
N MET A 125 14.36 14.69 16.27
CA MET A 125 15.55 14.91 15.45
C MET A 125 15.98 13.56 14.91
N ARG A 126 15.86 13.37 13.60
CA ARG A 126 16.60 12.34 12.91
C ARG A 126 17.96 12.95 12.58
N SER A 127 19.03 12.35 13.09
CA SER A 127 20.35 12.58 12.54
C SER A 127 20.33 12.00 11.13
N THR A 128 20.28 12.88 10.13
CA THR A 128 20.49 12.53 8.73
C THR A 128 21.65 13.36 8.22
N ASP A 129 22.50 12.74 7.41
CA ASP A 129 23.58 13.45 6.72
C ASP A 129 23.04 14.34 5.58
N HIS A 130 21.72 14.33 5.33
CA HIS A 130 21.06 15.06 4.24
C HIS A 130 19.93 15.98 4.75
N PRO A 131 20.24 17.03 5.54
CA PRO A 131 19.22 17.88 6.16
C PRO A 131 18.37 18.63 5.13
N GLN A 132 18.94 19.04 3.99
CA GLN A 132 18.19 19.68 2.92
C GLN A 132 17.14 18.74 2.31
N ALA A 133 17.50 17.47 2.10
CA ALA A 133 16.59 16.47 1.56
C ALA A 133 15.43 16.20 2.52
N TRP A 134 15.71 16.13 3.82
CA TRP A 134 14.68 16.02 4.85
C TRP A 134 13.74 17.22 4.84
N GLN A 135 14.26 18.44 4.75
CA GLN A 135 13.44 19.64 4.69
C GLN A 135 12.52 19.64 3.47
N VAL A 136 13.05 19.34 2.28
CA VAL A 136 12.27 19.29 1.03
C VAL A 136 11.12 18.27 1.14
N VAL A 137 11.40 17.08 1.67
CA VAL A 137 10.37 16.04 1.86
C VAL A 137 9.35 16.46 2.92
N ASN A 138 9.79 17.07 4.02
CA ASN A 138 8.92 17.52 5.09
C ASN A 138 7.98 18.65 4.63
N ASP A 139 8.50 19.62 3.89
CA ASP A 139 7.70 20.71 3.31
C ASP A 139 6.65 20.16 2.32
N MET A 140 7.04 19.17 1.52
CA MET A 140 6.13 18.48 0.61
C MET A 140 5.02 17.76 1.38
N VAL A 141 5.37 16.97 2.39
CA VAL A 141 4.41 16.24 3.24
C VAL A 141 3.47 17.21 3.95
N ALA A 142 3.99 18.29 4.52
CA ALA A 142 3.19 19.31 5.20
C ALA A 142 2.17 19.96 4.26
N LEU A 143 2.59 20.33 3.04
CA LEU A 143 1.69 20.86 2.01
C LEU A 143 0.60 19.84 1.65
N ILE A 144 0.95 18.58 1.43
CA ILE A 144 -0.02 17.54 1.10
C ILE A 144 -1.03 17.32 2.24
N CYS A 145 -0.56 17.34 3.50
CA CYS A 145 -1.43 17.23 4.67
C CYS A 145 -2.43 18.40 4.76
N ARG A 146 -2.03 19.64 4.41
CA ARG A 146 -2.95 20.79 4.30
C ARG A 146 -4.03 20.55 3.24
N LEU A 147 -3.63 20.11 2.05
CA LEU A 147 -4.57 19.78 0.97
C LEU A 147 -5.56 18.69 1.37
N CYS A 148 -5.10 17.67 2.09
CA CYS A 148 -5.95 16.59 2.60
C CYS A 148 -6.93 17.05 3.69
N ARG A 149 -6.74 18.23 4.28
CA ARG A 149 -7.72 18.87 5.20
C ARG A 149 -8.70 19.80 4.50
N GLY A 150 -8.60 19.94 3.17
CA GLY A 150 -9.49 20.77 2.37
C GLY A 150 -9.00 22.20 2.18
N GLU A 151 -7.76 22.51 2.57
CA GLU A 151 -7.14 23.81 2.26
C GLU A 151 -6.91 23.91 0.75
N MET A 152 -7.38 24.99 0.13
CA MET A 152 -7.20 25.21 -1.31
C MET A 152 -5.90 25.96 -1.58
N ASP A 153 -5.04 25.36 -2.40
CA ASP A 153 -3.82 25.98 -2.89
C ASP A 153 -3.74 25.76 -4.41
N PRO A 154 -3.98 26.80 -5.23
CA PRO A 154 -3.93 26.70 -6.70
C PRO A 154 -2.56 26.29 -7.25
N ASP A 155 -1.49 26.58 -6.52
CA ASP A 155 -0.11 26.28 -6.93
C ASP A 155 0.40 24.96 -6.35
N ALA A 156 -0.43 24.23 -5.59
CA ALA A 156 -0.08 22.97 -4.94
C ALA A 156 0.64 21.99 -5.86
N LEU A 157 0.09 21.74 -7.04
CA LEU A 157 0.68 20.82 -8.02
C LEU A 157 2.08 21.25 -8.44
N LYS A 158 2.25 22.54 -8.74
CA LYS A 158 3.53 23.11 -9.16
C LYS A 158 4.55 23.02 -8.03
N THR A 159 4.13 23.32 -6.80
CA THR A 159 4.97 23.27 -5.61
C THR A 159 5.40 21.84 -5.27
N ILE A 160 4.46 20.88 -5.21
CA ILE A 160 4.77 19.47 -4.94
C ILE A 160 5.71 18.91 -6.03
N LYS A 161 5.42 19.17 -7.30
CA LYS A 161 6.29 18.77 -8.41
C LYS A 161 7.70 19.38 -8.29
N GLY A 162 7.78 20.66 -7.94
CA GLY A 162 9.04 21.38 -7.74
C GLY A 162 9.88 20.77 -6.62
N LEU A 163 9.27 20.52 -5.46
CA LEU A 163 9.91 19.87 -4.31
C LEU A 163 10.37 18.45 -4.66
N MET A 164 9.53 17.66 -5.33
CA MET A 164 9.88 16.31 -5.78
C MET A 164 11.08 16.32 -6.74
N THR A 165 11.07 17.24 -7.70
CA THR A 165 12.16 17.38 -8.68
C THR A 165 13.45 17.80 -7.99
N SER A 166 13.37 18.76 -7.06
CA SER A 166 14.52 19.17 -6.25
C SER A 166 15.09 17.99 -5.48
N TYR A 167 14.24 17.22 -4.79
CA TYR A 167 14.64 16.05 -4.03
C TYR A 167 15.35 15.00 -4.89
N LEU A 168 14.82 14.67 -6.07
CA LEU A 168 15.43 13.66 -6.94
C LEU A 168 16.76 14.14 -7.55
N ASN A 169 16.85 15.42 -7.92
CA ASN A 169 18.05 16.00 -8.52
C ASN A 169 19.21 16.18 -7.52
N THR A 170 18.91 16.30 -6.22
CA THR A 170 19.94 16.40 -5.15
C THR A 170 20.36 15.04 -4.60
N SER A 171 19.85 13.93 -5.16
CA SER A 171 20.22 12.59 -4.70
C SER A 171 21.72 12.28 -4.93
N PRO A 172 22.43 11.74 -3.92
CA PRO A 172 23.85 11.40 -4.06
C PRO A 172 23.99 10.16 -4.95
N GLY A 173 24.57 10.29 -6.16
CA GLY A 173 24.65 9.12 -7.04
C GLY A 173 25.19 9.27 -8.47
N ALA A 174 26.26 10.04 -8.70
CA ALA A 174 26.97 10.04 -9.99
C ALA A 174 28.25 9.19 -10.05
N ASP A 175 28.83 8.75 -8.91
CA ASP A 175 30.12 8.04 -8.92
C ASP A 175 30.05 6.63 -8.28
N ASN A 176 30.73 5.68 -8.93
CA ASN A 176 30.58 4.21 -8.79
C ASN A 176 31.17 3.58 -7.50
N ASN A 177 31.17 4.26 -6.36
CA ASN A 177 31.77 3.72 -5.13
C ASN A 177 30.74 3.09 -4.16
N ARG A 178 31.12 1.94 -3.56
CA ARG A 178 30.27 1.16 -2.64
C ARG A 178 29.87 1.94 -1.37
N ALA A 179 30.67 2.92 -0.96
CA ALA A 179 30.36 3.83 0.15
C ALA A 179 29.20 4.80 -0.20
N ASP A 180 29.00 5.12 -1.47
CA ASP A 180 27.95 6.05 -1.92
C ASP A 180 26.59 5.36 -2.04
N ASN A 181 26.54 4.03 -2.20
CA ASN A 181 25.28 3.27 -2.13
C ASN A 181 24.63 3.33 -0.75
N ASN A 182 25.41 3.36 0.34
CA ASN A 182 24.86 3.54 1.69
C ASN A 182 24.32 4.96 1.85
N LYS A 183 25.05 5.98 1.37
CA LYS A 183 24.57 7.37 1.38
C LYS A 183 23.29 7.56 0.57
N ALA A 184 23.18 6.90 -0.59
CA ALA A 184 21.97 6.90 -1.41
C ALA A 184 20.82 6.18 -0.70
N SER A 185 21.09 5.05 -0.05
CA SER A 185 20.10 4.35 0.77
C SER A 185 19.56 5.25 1.87
N ASP A 186 20.44 5.90 2.64
CA ASP A 186 20.06 6.80 3.72
C ASP A 186 19.29 8.02 3.20
N TYR A 187 19.67 8.54 2.02
CA TYR A 187 18.98 9.63 1.35
C TYR A 187 17.54 9.27 0.97
N PHE A 188 17.33 8.16 0.26
CA PHE A 188 16.01 7.71 -0.17
C PHE A 188 15.15 7.20 0.99
N GLN A 189 15.78 6.73 2.06
CA GLN A 189 15.10 6.36 3.29
C GLN A 189 14.41 7.54 3.97
N ILE A 190 14.84 8.79 3.71
CA ILE A 190 14.13 10.00 4.18
C ILE A 190 12.71 10.03 3.63
N PHE A 191 12.54 9.81 2.32
CA PHE A 191 11.24 9.80 1.67
C PHE A 191 10.29 8.77 2.29
N MET A 192 10.80 7.57 2.53
CA MET A 192 10.08 6.48 3.19
C MET A 192 9.75 6.81 4.65
N SER A 193 10.72 7.33 5.41
CA SER A 193 10.59 7.59 6.84
C SER A 193 9.69 8.77 7.16
N SER A 194 9.52 9.72 6.24
CA SER A 194 8.58 10.83 6.35
C SER A 194 7.16 10.46 5.91
N SER A 195 6.88 9.18 5.61
CA SER A 195 5.58 8.70 5.13
C SER A 195 5.11 9.35 3.84
N ALA A 196 6.02 9.89 3.02
CA ALA A 196 5.68 10.56 1.78
C ALA A 196 4.86 9.69 0.81
N PRO A 197 5.15 8.37 0.62
CA PRO A 197 4.31 7.52 -0.21
C PRO A 197 2.86 7.45 0.29
N ALA A 198 2.66 7.23 1.60
CA ALA A 198 1.33 7.12 2.20
C ALA A 198 0.53 8.42 2.08
N VAL A 199 1.18 9.57 2.32
CA VAL A 199 0.57 10.89 2.25
C VAL A 199 0.18 11.25 0.81
N LEU A 200 0.99 10.89 -0.19
CA LEU A 200 0.64 11.04 -1.60
C LEU A 200 -0.56 10.16 -2.01
N ILE A 201 -0.63 8.91 -1.53
CA ILE A 201 -1.80 8.06 -1.77
C ILE A 201 -3.04 8.59 -1.05
N MET A 202 -2.89 9.13 0.16
CA MET A 202 -3.99 9.79 0.87
C MET A 202 -4.53 10.99 0.07
N LEU A 203 -3.65 11.79 -0.55
CA LEU A 203 -4.04 12.86 -1.46
C LEU A 203 -4.75 12.33 -2.71
N TYR A 204 -4.31 11.20 -3.25
CA TYR A 204 -4.97 10.56 -4.40
C TYR A 204 -6.39 10.08 -4.07
N MET A 205 -6.60 9.60 -2.83
CA MET A 205 -7.90 9.14 -2.34
C MET A 205 -8.76 10.26 -1.73
N SER A 206 -8.28 11.50 -1.74
CA SER A 206 -8.97 12.65 -1.14
C SER A 206 -10.29 12.97 -1.85
N PRO A 207 -11.36 13.31 -1.10
CA PRO A 207 -12.65 13.72 -1.69
C PRO A 207 -12.62 15.16 -2.24
N PHE A 208 -11.64 15.98 -1.87
CA PHE A 208 -11.54 17.36 -2.34
C PHE A 208 -11.14 17.45 -3.82
N LYS A 209 -11.81 18.34 -4.56
CA LYS A 209 -11.63 18.52 -6.00
C LYS A 209 -10.18 18.94 -6.33
N GLY A 210 -9.59 18.31 -7.35
CA GLY A 210 -8.23 18.59 -7.81
C GLY A 210 -7.13 17.83 -7.07
N ASN A 211 -7.37 17.36 -5.84
CA ASN A 211 -6.37 16.62 -5.06
C ASN A 211 -5.97 15.30 -5.73
N LYS A 212 -6.96 14.55 -6.23
CA LYS A 212 -6.71 13.28 -6.95
C LYS A 212 -5.79 13.48 -8.16
N GLU A 213 -6.07 14.49 -8.99
CA GLU A 213 -5.29 14.83 -10.17
C GLU A 213 -3.87 15.31 -9.79
N CYS A 214 -3.78 16.13 -8.74
CA CYS A 214 -2.51 16.61 -8.21
C CYS A 214 -1.61 15.45 -7.73
N ALA A 215 -2.20 14.48 -7.02
CA ALA A 215 -1.50 13.30 -6.55
C ALA A 215 -1.10 12.36 -7.70
N ASP A 216 -2.02 12.08 -8.63
CA ASP A 216 -1.75 11.27 -9.83
C ASP A 216 -0.57 11.83 -10.60
N TYR A 217 -0.57 13.13 -10.88
CA TYR A 217 0.53 13.79 -11.57
C TYR A 217 1.84 13.70 -10.79
N SER A 218 1.80 13.94 -9.48
CA SER A 218 3.01 13.96 -8.64
C SER A 218 3.63 12.56 -8.49
N ILE A 219 2.80 11.52 -8.37
CA ILE A 219 3.26 10.13 -8.33
C ILE A 219 3.80 9.74 -9.70
N ARG A 220 3.10 10.02 -10.82
CA ARG A 220 3.60 9.76 -12.18
C ARG A 220 4.91 10.50 -12.47
N HIS A 221 5.06 11.73 -11.96
CA HIS A 221 6.30 12.48 -12.07
C HIS A 221 7.45 11.75 -11.37
N PHE A 222 7.24 11.30 -10.13
CA PHE A 222 8.23 10.46 -9.43
C PHE A 222 8.56 9.17 -10.21
N LEU A 223 7.54 8.46 -10.72
CA LEU A 223 7.75 7.24 -11.51
C LEU A 223 8.61 7.51 -12.75
N ASN A 224 8.29 8.55 -13.52
CA ASN A 224 9.03 8.90 -14.72
C ASN A 224 10.46 9.34 -14.40
N SER A 225 10.65 10.19 -13.38
CA SER A 225 11.98 10.61 -12.94
C SER A 225 12.81 9.43 -12.44
N SER A 226 12.21 8.48 -11.72
CA SER A 226 12.92 7.30 -11.21
C SER A 226 13.51 6.41 -12.31
N ARG A 227 12.86 6.36 -13.48
CA ARG A 227 13.35 5.62 -14.65
C ARG A 227 14.56 6.29 -15.34
N MET A 228 14.74 7.60 -15.12
CA MET A 228 15.80 8.40 -15.72
C MET A 228 17.05 8.52 -14.83
N LEU A 229 16.96 8.05 -13.58
CA LEU A 229 18.10 8.06 -12.65
C LEU A 229 19.14 7.00 -13.02
N SER A 230 20.30 7.07 -12.39
CA SER A 230 21.37 6.08 -12.59
C SER A 230 20.95 4.70 -12.07
N LYS A 231 21.49 3.63 -12.69
CA LYS A 231 21.20 2.23 -12.32
C LYS A 231 21.50 1.91 -10.86
N THR A 232 22.44 2.64 -10.24
CA THR A 232 22.77 2.51 -8.81
C THR A 232 21.60 2.94 -7.91
N LEU A 233 20.84 3.95 -8.31
CA LEU A 233 19.68 4.48 -7.59
C LEU A 233 18.38 3.71 -7.84
N HIS A 234 18.34 2.89 -8.90
CA HIS A 234 17.14 2.10 -9.23
C HIS A 234 16.70 1.17 -8.08
N ASN A 235 17.65 0.59 -7.33
CA ASN A 235 17.34 -0.22 -6.14
C ASN A 235 16.55 0.59 -5.10
N GLN A 236 16.97 1.82 -4.83
CA GLN A 236 16.34 2.68 -3.83
C GLN A 236 14.97 3.19 -4.31
N CYS A 237 14.88 3.53 -5.59
CA CYS A 237 13.61 3.89 -6.20
C CYS A 237 12.63 2.71 -6.19
N ALA A 238 13.09 1.48 -6.45
CA ALA A 238 12.25 0.29 -6.45
C ALA A 238 11.57 0.07 -5.09
N LEU A 239 12.25 0.35 -3.98
CA LEU A 239 11.65 0.26 -2.64
C LEU A 239 10.51 1.27 -2.45
N ILE A 240 10.67 2.50 -2.93
CA ILE A 240 9.62 3.53 -2.87
C ILE A 240 8.45 3.17 -3.78
N VAL A 241 8.72 2.72 -5.02
CA VAL A 241 7.67 2.30 -5.96
C VAL A 241 6.93 1.06 -5.48
N LEU A 242 7.63 0.12 -4.83
CA LEU A 242 7.03 -1.03 -4.17
C LEU A 242 6.05 -0.58 -3.08
N GLU A 243 6.38 0.43 -2.29
CA GLU A 243 5.47 0.97 -1.29
C GLU A 243 4.23 1.62 -1.91
N PHE A 244 4.37 2.37 -3.01
CA PHE A 244 3.22 2.86 -3.78
C PHE A 244 2.33 1.70 -4.26
N CYS A 245 2.92 0.63 -4.81
CA CYS A 245 2.19 -0.54 -5.26
C CYS A 245 1.42 -1.20 -4.09
N LYS A 246 2.07 -1.38 -2.93
CA LYS A 246 1.46 -1.98 -1.74
C LYS A 246 0.26 -1.17 -1.24
N LEU A 247 0.38 0.15 -1.20
CA LEU A 247 -0.67 1.05 -0.75
C LEU A 247 -1.85 1.07 -1.74
N LEU A 248 -1.58 1.22 -3.03
CA LEU A 248 -2.61 1.27 -4.07
C LEU A 248 -3.35 -0.06 -4.24
N ARG A 249 -2.64 -1.20 -4.16
CA ARG A 249 -3.24 -2.54 -4.27
C ARG A 249 -4.35 -2.78 -3.24
N ARG A 250 -4.27 -2.16 -2.05
CA ARG A 250 -5.29 -2.27 -1.00
C ARG A 250 -6.57 -1.51 -1.34
N VAL A 251 -6.51 -0.54 -2.25
CA VAL A 251 -7.62 0.36 -2.54
C VAL A 251 -8.25 0.05 -3.90
N ALA A 252 -7.45 -0.17 -4.95
CA ALA A 252 -7.96 -0.50 -6.28
C ALA A 252 -6.90 -1.20 -7.15
N CYS A 253 -7.03 -2.51 -7.35
CA CYS A 253 -6.09 -3.32 -8.14
C CYS A 253 -6.21 -3.13 -9.68
N GLU A 254 -7.25 -2.45 -10.14
CA GLU A 254 -7.45 -2.09 -11.56
C GLU A 254 -7.20 -0.60 -11.84
N ASP A 255 -6.70 0.14 -10.86
CA ASP A 255 -6.47 1.59 -11.00
C ASP A 255 -5.29 1.89 -11.96
N LEU A 256 -5.46 2.87 -12.84
CA LEU A 256 -4.45 3.22 -13.85
C LEU A 256 -3.13 3.70 -13.23
N LEU A 257 -3.17 4.31 -12.05
CA LEU A 257 -1.96 4.70 -11.32
C LEU A 257 -1.28 3.46 -10.73
N TYR A 258 -2.04 2.51 -10.20
CA TYR A 258 -1.50 1.23 -9.73
C TYR A 258 -0.78 0.46 -10.84
N LEU A 259 -1.39 0.37 -12.03
CA LEU A 259 -0.76 -0.24 -13.20
C LEU A 259 0.54 0.47 -13.59
N ALA A 260 0.55 1.82 -13.55
CA ALA A 260 1.75 2.61 -13.84
C ALA A 260 2.87 2.39 -12.79
N CYS A 261 2.52 2.32 -11.50
CA CYS A 261 3.45 1.97 -10.43
C CYS A 261 4.04 0.58 -10.64
N ARG A 262 3.18 -0.42 -10.89
CA ARG A 262 3.59 -1.82 -11.11
C ARG A 262 4.53 -1.98 -12.29
N SER A 263 4.21 -1.36 -13.43
CA SER A 263 5.10 -1.37 -14.60
C SER A 263 6.42 -0.64 -14.37
N THR A 264 6.41 0.44 -13.59
CA THR A 264 7.65 1.14 -13.22
C THR A 264 8.50 0.29 -12.28
N LEU A 265 7.88 -0.41 -11.33
CA LEU A 265 8.58 -1.32 -10.44
C LEU A 265 9.24 -2.45 -11.22
N GLY A 266 8.52 -3.07 -12.16
CA GLY A 266 9.09 -4.09 -13.05
C GLY A 266 10.32 -3.58 -13.81
N PHE A 267 10.21 -2.40 -14.43
CA PHE A 267 11.35 -1.76 -15.10
C PHE A 267 12.55 -1.52 -14.17
N LEU A 268 12.30 -1.03 -12.94
CA LEU A 268 13.37 -0.77 -11.98
C LEU A 268 14.02 -2.08 -11.51
N LEU A 269 13.24 -3.15 -11.35
CA LEU A 269 13.74 -4.47 -10.96
C LEU A 269 14.62 -5.13 -12.03
N GLU A 270 14.25 -5.02 -13.31
CA GLU A 270 15.06 -5.56 -14.41
C GLU A 270 16.41 -4.85 -14.54
N ASN A 271 16.44 -3.54 -14.25
CA ASN A 271 17.64 -2.71 -14.38
C ASN A 271 18.47 -2.62 -13.10
N ALA A 272 17.85 -2.87 -11.96
CA ALA A 272 18.53 -3.12 -10.71
C ALA A 272 19.25 -4.46 -10.83
N GLY A 273 20.57 -4.48 -10.68
CA GLY A 273 21.31 -5.75 -10.53
C GLY A 273 20.96 -6.37 -9.17
N VAL A 274 19.75 -6.94 -9.07
CA VAL A 274 19.04 -7.26 -7.83
C VAL A 274 19.98 -7.89 -6.82
N LEU A 275 20.29 -7.09 -5.78
CA LEU A 275 20.81 -7.52 -4.49
C LEU A 275 22.00 -8.49 -4.53
N ARG A 276 22.90 -8.41 -5.52
CA ARG A 276 24.09 -9.28 -5.63
C ARG A 276 25.04 -9.23 -4.41
N GLY A 277 24.79 -8.35 -3.43
CA GLY A 277 25.53 -8.27 -2.17
C GLY A 277 24.72 -7.83 -0.95
N SER A 278 23.39 -8.02 -0.92
CA SER A 278 22.58 -7.75 0.28
C SER A 278 22.49 -9.00 1.17
N GLU A 279 22.34 -8.80 2.49
CA GLU A 279 22.11 -9.88 3.46
C GLU A 279 20.92 -10.75 3.02
N ASN A 280 21.09 -12.08 3.05
CA ASN A 280 20.09 -13.07 2.60
C ASN A 280 18.68 -12.81 3.16
N VAL A 281 18.58 -12.28 4.39
CA VAL A 281 17.31 -11.93 5.03
C VAL A 281 16.56 -10.80 4.31
N LYS A 282 17.24 -9.73 3.90
CA LYS A 282 16.61 -8.61 3.17
C LYS A 282 16.11 -9.06 1.80
N ARG A 283 16.85 -9.96 1.15
CA ARG A 283 16.45 -10.56 -0.12
C ARG A 283 15.18 -11.41 0.04
N LEU A 284 15.11 -12.24 1.09
CA LEU A 284 13.92 -13.06 1.39
C LEU A 284 12.68 -12.20 1.68
N VAL A 285 12.80 -11.16 2.50
CA VAL A 285 11.67 -10.26 2.80
C VAL A 285 11.17 -9.57 1.53
N PHE A 286 12.08 -9.07 0.70
CA PHE A 286 11.74 -8.42 -0.57
C PHE A 286 11.00 -9.37 -1.54
N MET A 287 11.39 -10.64 -1.56
CA MET A 287 10.73 -11.67 -2.36
C MET A 287 9.29 -11.91 -1.92
N GLN A 288 9.05 -11.99 -0.62
CA GLN A 288 7.70 -12.12 -0.06
C GLN A 288 6.83 -10.91 -0.38
N GLU A 289 7.42 -9.70 -0.39
CA GLU A 289 6.68 -8.50 -0.77
C GLU A 289 6.32 -8.46 -2.26
N ILE A 290 7.16 -9.06 -3.14
CA ILE A 290 6.93 -9.12 -4.58
C ILE A 290 5.94 -10.21 -4.99
N PHE A 291 5.96 -11.36 -4.31
CA PHE A 291 5.20 -12.55 -4.74
C PHE A 291 3.70 -12.31 -4.99
N PRO A 292 2.98 -11.49 -4.18
CA PRO A 292 1.59 -11.16 -4.47
C PRO A 292 1.35 -10.54 -5.86
N PHE A 293 2.30 -9.76 -6.40
CA PHE A 293 2.18 -9.19 -7.74
C PHE A 293 2.29 -10.27 -8.82
N VAL A 294 3.14 -11.28 -8.61
CA VAL A 294 3.24 -12.44 -9.52
C VAL A 294 1.93 -13.24 -9.52
N ARG A 295 1.33 -13.47 -8.35
CA ARG A 295 0.03 -14.14 -8.25
C ARG A 295 -1.08 -13.36 -8.96
N GLU A 296 -1.09 -12.04 -8.77
CA GLU A 296 -2.07 -11.16 -9.42
C GLU A 296 -1.90 -11.18 -10.95
N LEU A 297 -0.67 -11.01 -11.43
CA LEU A 297 -0.34 -11.05 -12.84
C LEU A 297 -0.64 -12.41 -13.48
N ALA A 298 -0.32 -13.51 -12.82
CA ALA A 298 -0.68 -14.85 -13.29
C ALA A 298 -2.19 -15.01 -13.49
N LYS A 299 -3.02 -14.50 -12.56
CA LYS A 299 -4.48 -14.51 -12.72
C LYS A 299 -4.94 -13.67 -13.92
N ARG A 300 -4.34 -12.49 -14.11
CA ARG A 300 -4.64 -11.62 -15.25
C ARG A 300 -4.25 -12.26 -16.58
N LEU A 301 -3.09 -12.91 -16.62
CA LEU A 301 -2.63 -13.66 -17.80
C LEU A 301 -3.55 -14.84 -18.11
N LEU A 302 -3.95 -15.63 -17.12
CA LEU A 302 -4.92 -16.72 -17.30
C LEU A 302 -6.25 -16.19 -17.88
N ALA A 303 -6.79 -15.11 -17.31
CA ALA A 303 -8.02 -14.49 -17.83
C ALA A 303 -7.83 -13.92 -19.25
N GLY A 304 -6.67 -13.33 -19.54
CA GLY A 304 -6.35 -12.81 -20.87
C GLY A 304 -6.18 -13.91 -21.93
N LEU A 305 -5.62 -15.07 -21.56
CA LEU A 305 -5.55 -16.25 -22.42
C LEU A 305 -6.95 -16.81 -22.69
N ASP A 306 -7.81 -16.91 -21.67
CA ASP A 306 -9.21 -17.34 -21.84
C ASP A 306 -10.01 -16.41 -22.77
N LEU A 307 -9.76 -15.09 -22.70
CA LEU A 307 -10.39 -14.13 -23.60
C LEU A 307 -9.86 -14.22 -25.03
N SER A 308 -8.56 -14.47 -25.19
CA SER A 308 -7.91 -14.67 -26.50
C SER A 308 -8.58 -15.80 -27.29
N MET A 309 -8.93 -16.90 -26.62
CA MET A 309 -9.64 -18.02 -27.24
C MET A 309 -11.08 -17.68 -27.65
N LYS A 310 -11.77 -16.82 -26.91
CA LYS A 310 -13.19 -16.49 -27.14
C LYS A 310 -13.39 -15.39 -28.18
N SER A 311 -12.43 -14.47 -28.29
CA SER A 311 -12.50 -13.33 -29.22
C SER A 311 -11.09 -12.86 -29.57
N PRO A 312 -10.50 -13.34 -30.67
CA PRO A 312 -9.13 -12.97 -31.06
C PRO A 312 -9.00 -11.51 -31.51
N SER A 313 -10.11 -10.81 -31.78
CA SER A 313 -10.19 -9.38 -32.06
C SER A 313 -10.46 -8.49 -30.83
N GLY A 314 -10.70 -9.08 -29.66
CA GLY A 314 -10.95 -8.34 -28.41
C GLY A 314 -9.70 -7.68 -27.84
N VAL A 315 -9.88 -6.84 -26.81
CA VAL A 315 -8.79 -6.28 -25.98
C VAL A 315 -8.18 -7.44 -25.16
N GLY A 316 -7.46 -8.31 -25.85
CA GLY A 316 -6.80 -9.51 -25.31
C GLY A 316 -5.48 -9.18 -24.64
N LEU A 317 -5.02 -10.13 -23.82
CA LEU A 317 -3.75 -10.22 -23.11
C LEU A 317 -2.84 -8.97 -23.20
N MET A 318 -2.83 -8.15 -22.14
CA MET A 318 -2.07 -6.89 -22.13
C MET A 318 -0.56 -7.14 -22.15
N LEU A 319 0.15 -6.54 -23.11
CA LEU A 319 1.61 -6.57 -23.22
C LEU A 319 2.29 -6.11 -21.91
N SER A 320 1.72 -5.10 -21.23
CA SER A 320 2.23 -4.64 -19.94
C SER A 320 2.16 -5.73 -18.86
N ASP A 321 1.12 -6.57 -18.86
CA ASP A 321 0.96 -7.63 -17.87
C ASP A 321 1.96 -8.76 -18.08
N VAL A 322 2.25 -9.11 -19.34
CA VAL A 322 3.28 -10.10 -19.70
C VAL A 322 4.67 -9.61 -19.33
N ARG A 323 5.00 -8.37 -19.70
CA ARG A 323 6.29 -7.76 -19.37
C ARG A 323 6.48 -7.66 -17.86
N ASP A 324 5.48 -7.15 -17.15
CA ASP A 324 5.57 -7.00 -15.70
C ASP A 324 5.69 -8.39 -15.03
N PHE A 325 4.97 -9.42 -15.51
CA PHE A 325 5.08 -10.79 -15.01
C PHE A 325 6.51 -11.33 -15.15
N SER A 326 7.13 -11.16 -16.32
CA SER A 326 8.53 -11.50 -16.56
C SER A 326 9.48 -10.75 -15.60
N ALA A 327 9.27 -9.44 -15.45
CA ALA A 327 10.09 -8.60 -14.58
C ALA A 327 10.05 -9.05 -13.11
N PHE A 328 8.86 -9.39 -12.58
CA PHE A 328 8.73 -9.85 -11.20
C PHE A 328 9.19 -11.30 -10.99
N LEU A 329 9.16 -12.14 -12.03
CA LEU A 329 9.69 -13.50 -11.96
C LEU A 329 11.21 -13.54 -11.88
N GLN A 330 11.92 -12.60 -12.49
CA GLN A 330 13.38 -12.64 -12.58
C GLN A 330 14.08 -12.63 -11.20
N PRO A 331 13.72 -11.74 -10.24
CA PRO A 331 14.22 -11.81 -8.86
C PRO A 331 13.86 -13.15 -8.19
N LEU A 332 12.62 -13.62 -8.37
CA LEU A 332 12.14 -14.85 -7.75
C LEU A 332 12.96 -16.06 -8.20
N ARG A 333 13.12 -16.20 -9.51
CA ARG A 333 13.89 -17.27 -10.14
C ARG A 333 15.36 -17.23 -9.77
N THR A 334 15.95 -16.04 -9.64
CA THR A 334 17.35 -15.91 -9.23
C THR A 334 17.55 -16.48 -7.82
N ALA A 335 16.68 -16.12 -6.87
CA ALA A 335 16.78 -16.62 -5.50
C ALA A 335 16.44 -18.11 -5.37
N ILE A 336 15.44 -18.61 -6.10
CA ILE A 336 15.11 -20.05 -6.10
C ILE A 336 16.20 -20.85 -6.82
N GLY A 337 16.74 -20.32 -7.93
CA GLY A 337 17.81 -20.93 -8.71
C GLY A 337 19.10 -21.13 -7.93
N GLU A 338 19.48 -20.19 -7.06
CA GLU A 338 20.61 -20.36 -6.13
C GLU A 338 20.41 -21.57 -5.21
N LYS A 339 19.18 -21.81 -4.75
CA LYS A 339 18.83 -23.01 -3.95
C LYS A 339 18.90 -24.28 -4.79
N VAL A 340 18.34 -24.27 -6.00
CA VAL A 340 18.37 -25.39 -6.96
C VAL A 340 19.81 -25.76 -7.34
N ALA A 341 20.70 -24.79 -7.54
CA ALA A 341 22.11 -25.05 -7.83
C ALA A 341 22.82 -25.83 -6.70
N SER A 342 22.34 -25.69 -5.45
CA SER A 342 22.91 -26.39 -4.29
C SER A 342 22.27 -27.76 -4.00
N MET A 343 21.02 -28.00 -4.43
CA MET A 343 20.25 -29.19 -4.02
C MET A 343 19.57 -29.97 -5.16
N GLY A 344 19.73 -29.54 -6.41
CA GLY A 344 19.02 -30.10 -7.56
C GLY A 344 17.60 -29.53 -7.75
N PRO A 345 16.90 -29.93 -8.83
CA PRO A 345 15.53 -29.49 -9.11
C PRO A 345 14.56 -29.81 -7.96
N ILE A 346 13.59 -28.94 -7.74
CA ILE A 346 12.65 -29.05 -6.62
C ILE A 346 11.58 -30.10 -6.93
N SER A 347 11.43 -31.11 -6.08
CA SER A 347 10.29 -32.03 -6.10
C SER A 347 9.08 -31.38 -5.42
N VAL A 348 7.91 -31.40 -6.07
CA VAL A 348 6.63 -30.90 -5.54
C VAL A 348 5.61 -32.05 -5.63
N PRO A 349 4.87 -32.39 -4.54
CA PRO A 349 4.85 -31.76 -3.23
C PRO A 349 6.14 -31.98 -2.45
N SER A 350 6.57 -30.99 -1.65
CA SER A 350 7.78 -31.10 -0.85
C SER A 350 7.62 -32.20 0.19
N ASP A 351 8.41 -33.27 0.08
CA ASP A 351 8.50 -34.29 1.11
C ASP A 351 9.00 -33.60 2.39
N GLY A 352 8.21 -33.64 3.47
CA GLY A 352 8.29 -32.75 4.64
C GLY A 352 9.56 -32.84 5.50
N LYS A 353 10.69 -33.29 4.93
CA LYS A 353 11.94 -33.64 5.62
C LYS A 353 13.18 -32.83 5.18
N SER A 354 13.12 -31.91 4.22
CA SER A 354 14.29 -31.08 3.89
C SER A 354 14.30 -29.74 4.65
N HIS A 355 15.33 -29.57 5.48
CA HIS A 355 15.41 -28.59 6.55
C HIS A 355 15.65 -27.13 6.10
N LYS A 356 15.04 -26.22 6.88
CA LYS A 356 15.52 -24.87 7.26
C LYS A 356 15.57 -23.78 6.17
N HIS A 357 14.43 -23.41 5.61
CA HIS A 357 13.98 -22.01 5.65
C HIS A 357 12.47 -21.94 5.35
N PRO A 358 11.61 -21.74 6.36
CA PRO A 358 10.14 -21.84 6.19
C PRO A 358 9.52 -20.71 5.34
N LEU A 359 10.26 -19.64 5.05
CA LEU A 359 9.74 -18.41 4.46
C LEU A 359 9.57 -18.41 2.93
N CYS A 360 10.00 -19.46 2.21
CA CYS A 360 9.82 -19.56 0.75
C CYS A 360 9.16 -20.87 0.28
N SER A 361 8.82 -21.79 1.19
CA SER A 361 8.28 -23.10 0.77
C SER A 361 6.91 -22.96 0.12
N GLU A 362 6.04 -22.12 0.70
CA GLU A 362 4.69 -21.90 0.18
C GLU A 362 4.71 -21.16 -1.17
N GLU A 363 5.55 -20.13 -1.31
CA GLU A 363 5.68 -19.37 -2.56
C GLU A 363 6.22 -20.23 -3.72
N ILE A 364 7.14 -21.16 -3.43
CA ILE A 364 7.65 -22.13 -4.41
C ILE A 364 6.51 -23.06 -4.86
N GLU A 365 5.74 -23.63 -3.94
CA GLU A 365 4.61 -24.50 -4.31
C GLU A 365 3.55 -23.75 -5.10
N ILE A 366 3.20 -22.52 -4.69
CA ILE A 366 2.26 -21.68 -5.43
C ILE A 366 2.80 -21.34 -6.82
N LEU A 367 4.11 -21.08 -6.98
CA LEU A 367 4.72 -20.82 -8.28
C LEU A 367 4.63 -22.05 -9.20
N HIS A 368 4.81 -23.27 -8.66
CA HIS A 368 4.58 -24.50 -9.43
C HIS A 368 3.12 -24.62 -9.89
N VAL A 369 2.16 -24.33 -9.01
CA VAL A 369 0.73 -24.33 -9.38
C VAL A 369 0.44 -23.29 -10.46
N ILE A 370 1.05 -22.10 -10.38
CA ILE A 370 0.95 -21.07 -11.41
C ILE A 370 1.49 -21.59 -12.75
N PHE A 371 2.65 -22.25 -12.74
CA PHE A 371 3.26 -22.86 -13.92
C PHE A 371 2.32 -23.87 -14.57
N CYS A 372 1.82 -24.86 -13.83
CA CYS A 372 0.93 -25.89 -14.38
C CYS A 372 -0.34 -25.28 -15.00
N LYS A 373 -0.96 -24.31 -14.31
CA LYS A 373 -2.18 -23.65 -14.81
C LYS A 373 -1.94 -22.83 -16.06
N LEU A 374 -0.85 -22.07 -16.11
CA LEU A 374 -0.49 -21.27 -17.29
C LEU A 374 -0.08 -22.17 -18.47
N LEU A 375 0.63 -23.27 -18.21
CA LEU A 375 1.04 -24.22 -19.23
C LEU A 375 -0.18 -24.91 -19.84
N GLN A 376 -1.10 -25.41 -19.01
CA GLN A 376 -2.35 -26.00 -19.48
C GLN A 376 -3.16 -25.00 -20.31
N LYS A 377 -3.29 -23.75 -19.86
CA LYS A 377 -4.00 -22.72 -20.63
C LYS A 377 -3.31 -22.33 -21.91
N MET A 378 -1.97 -22.39 -21.94
CA MET A 378 -1.22 -22.14 -23.17
C MET A 378 -1.43 -23.28 -24.18
N ASP A 379 -1.48 -24.53 -23.73
CA ASP A 379 -1.81 -25.69 -24.55
C ASP A 379 -3.19 -25.52 -25.21
N ASP A 380 -4.22 -25.19 -24.43
CA ASP A 380 -5.56 -24.85 -24.94
C ASP A 380 -5.49 -23.74 -26.02
N CYS A 381 -4.69 -22.70 -25.79
CA CYS A 381 -4.54 -21.56 -26.71
C CYS A 381 -3.81 -21.91 -28.00
N LEU A 382 -2.79 -22.79 -27.94
CA LEU A 382 -2.03 -23.23 -29.11
C LEU A 382 -2.88 -24.14 -30.00
N ASN A 383 -3.66 -25.05 -29.41
CA ASN A 383 -4.61 -25.89 -30.13
C ASN A 383 -5.68 -25.06 -30.86
N GLU A 384 -6.29 -24.08 -30.18
CA GLU A 384 -7.26 -23.18 -30.83
C GLU A 384 -6.60 -22.31 -31.92
N MET A 385 -5.36 -21.86 -31.71
CA MET A 385 -4.61 -21.12 -32.72
C MET A 385 -4.39 -21.95 -33.99
N GLU A 386 -4.04 -23.24 -33.86
CA GLU A 386 -3.89 -24.14 -35.01
C GLU A 386 -5.21 -24.28 -35.77
N VAL A 387 -6.33 -24.50 -35.06
CA VAL A 387 -7.67 -24.61 -35.66
C VAL A 387 -8.06 -23.33 -36.40
N MET A 388 -7.76 -22.15 -35.87
CA MET A 388 -8.07 -20.87 -36.51
C MET A 388 -7.16 -20.56 -37.70
N ALA A 389 -5.86 -20.87 -37.61
CA ALA A 389 -4.90 -20.67 -38.71
C ALA A 389 -5.31 -21.47 -39.96
N VAL A 390 -5.89 -22.67 -39.78
CA VAL A 390 -6.43 -23.47 -40.89
C VAL A 390 -7.69 -22.85 -41.50
N LYS A 391 -8.51 -22.14 -40.70
CA LYS A 391 -9.83 -21.60 -41.12
C LYS A 391 -9.77 -20.20 -41.73
N GLU A 392 -8.96 -19.30 -41.17
CA GLU A 392 -8.97 -17.87 -41.49
C GLU A 392 -7.78 -17.41 -42.35
N GLY A 393 -6.85 -18.31 -42.68
CA GLY A 393 -5.64 -17.97 -43.43
C GLY A 393 -4.63 -17.18 -42.59
N ASP A 394 -3.84 -16.32 -43.24
CA ASP A 394 -2.64 -15.67 -42.67
C ASP A 394 -2.94 -14.45 -41.77
N VAL A 395 -4.08 -14.45 -41.06
CA VAL A 395 -4.46 -13.35 -40.15
C VAL A 395 -3.70 -13.49 -38.84
N VAL A 396 -2.63 -12.70 -38.69
CA VAL A 396 -1.82 -12.67 -37.46
C VAL A 396 -2.51 -11.81 -36.40
N TYR A 397 -3.04 -12.46 -35.37
CA TYR A 397 -3.61 -11.77 -34.22
C TYR A 397 -2.52 -11.25 -33.28
N SER A 398 -2.68 -10.00 -32.82
CA SER A 398 -1.71 -9.34 -31.92
C SER A 398 -1.49 -10.10 -30.61
N ALA A 399 -2.49 -10.83 -30.12
CA ALA A 399 -2.42 -11.68 -28.93
C ALA A 399 -1.40 -12.82 -29.07
N TRP A 400 -1.22 -13.39 -30.27
CA TRP A 400 -0.30 -14.52 -30.50
C TRP A 400 1.17 -14.14 -30.31
N SER A 401 1.53 -12.89 -30.59
CA SER A 401 2.88 -12.37 -30.32
C SER A 401 3.29 -12.48 -28.85
N GLN A 402 2.30 -12.50 -27.94
CA GLN A 402 2.53 -12.57 -26.50
C GLN A 402 2.69 -14.01 -25.99
N TYR A 403 2.19 -15.01 -26.71
CA TYR A 403 2.29 -16.42 -26.32
C TYR A 403 3.75 -16.85 -26.20
N LEU A 404 4.59 -16.41 -27.14
CA LEU A 404 6.03 -16.70 -27.10
C LEU A 404 6.70 -16.12 -25.84
N SER A 405 6.28 -14.93 -25.41
CA SER A 405 6.81 -14.30 -24.20
C SER A 405 6.40 -15.07 -22.94
N ILE A 406 5.15 -15.55 -22.88
CA ILE A 406 4.69 -16.41 -21.78
C ILE A 406 5.41 -17.76 -21.80
N LEU A 407 5.51 -18.42 -22.96
CA LEU A 407 6.21 -19.69 -23.13
C LEU A 407 7.68 -19.60 -22.73
N LYS A 408 8.34 -18.48 -23.07
CA LYS A 408 9.71 -18.20 -22.60
C LYS A 408 9.80 -18.18 -21.08
N GLU A 409 8.82 -17.56 -20.40
CA GLU A 409 8.77 -17.55 -18.94
C GLU A 409 8.40 -18.92 -18.34
N LEU A 410 7.54 -19.71 -18.99
CA LEU A 410 7.24 -21.08 -18.57
C LEU A 410 8.46 -22.00 -18.69
N ASN A 411 9.24 -21.92 -19.79
CA ASN A 411 10.53 -22.60 -19.94
C ASN A 411 11.57 -22.21 -18.89
N ASN A 412 11.45 -21.00 -18.42
CA ASN A 412 12.32 -20.41 -17.42
C ASN A 412 11.95 -20.88 -16.00
N ILE A 413 10.67 -21.14 -15.74
CA ILE A 413 10.16 -21.71 -14.49
C ILE A 413 10.34 -23.23 -14.46
N SER A 414 10.16 -23.92 -15.59
CA SER A 414 10.27 -25.39 -15.67
C SER A 414 11.63 -25.91 -15.20
N LYS A 415 12.71 -25.15 -15.45
CA LYS A 415 14.07 -25.41 -14.95
C LYS A 415 14.21 -25.50 -13.43
N LEU A 416 13.24 -24.98 -12.67
CA LEU A 416 13.26 -24.98 -11.21
C LEU A 416 12.71 -26.27 -10.60
N TYR A 417 11.87 -27.01 -11.34
CA TYR A 417 11.09 -28.13 -10.82
C TYR A 417 11.43 -29.44 -11.52
N GLN A 418 11.42 -30.52 -10.76
CA GLN A 418 11.64 -31.84 -11.32
C GLN A 418 10.48 -32.26 -12.23
N GLY A 419 10.78 -32.67 -13.47
CA GLY A 419 9.77 -33.14 -14.43
C GLY A 419 9.06 -32.05 -15.23
N ALA A 420 9.07 -30.79 -14.78
CA ALA A 420 8.35 -29.69 -15.43
C ALA A 420 8.87 -29.35 -16.85
N GLU A 421 10.16 -29.58 -17.14
CA GLU A 421 10.67 -29.42 -18.51
C GLU A 421 10.04 -30.42 -19.48
N LEU A 422 9.83 -31.67 -19.04
CA LEU A 422 9.21 -32.70 -19.86
C LEU A 422 7.75 -32.37 -20.16
N GLU A 423 7.02 -31.86 -19.16
CA GLU A 423 5.64 -31.39 -19.34
C GLU A 423 5.56 -30.28 -20.39
N LEU A 424 6.44 -29.27 -20.29
CA LEU A 424 6.49 -28.18 -21.27
C LEU A 424 6.79 -28.68 -22.69
N TRP A 425 7.77 -29.57 -22.85
CA TRP A 425 8.09 -30.13 -24.16
C TRP A 425 6.99 -31.02 -24.72
N THR A 426 6.16 -31.61 -23.88
CA THR A 426 5.01 -32.42 -24.31
C THR A 426 3.92 -31.53 -24.92
N VAL A 427 3.71 -30.33 -24.39
CA VAL A 427 2.80 -29.33 -24.96
C VAL A 427 3.36 -28.77 -26.27
N LEU A 428 4.66 -28.45 -26.34
CA LEU A 428 5.27 -27.83 -27.53
C LEU A 428 5.50 -28.79 -28.72
N ARG A 429 5.34 -30.10 -28.52
CA ARG A 429 5.52 -31.14 -29.57
C ARG A 429 4.22 -31.61 -30.20
N GLN A 430 3.09 -31.28 -29.58
CA GLN A 430 1.77 -31.40 -30.20
C GLN A 430 1.67 -30.32 -31.27
#